data_AF-A0A953NPN2-F1
#
_entry.id   AF-A0A953NPN2-F1
#
_cell.length_a   1.000
_cell.length_b   1.000
_cell.length_c   1.000
_cell.angle_alpha   90.00
_cell.angle_beta   90.00
_cell.angle_gamma   90.00
#
_symmetry.space_group_name_H-M   'P 1'
#
loop_
_entity.id
_entity.type
_entity.pdbx_description
1 polymer ?
#
loop_
_entity_poly.entity_id
_entity_poly.type
_entity_poly.pdbx_seq_one_letter_code
_entity_poly.pdbx_strand_id
1 'polypeptide(L)'
;MVQRQAGESSRLQTSNKRRSVRFALGVPLDVAWQADNVVARETAETLEVNVYGAVLRMATHPPAGTRIELTNRLSQEVAPAQVTGVRPSKPGGVAVELLTPSETFWGVTYRLKKAATDLRVLEDELKSGGSDPRVLQEFRDAVDHVRKSAWAVYEWQDRQLKNKDAGTVLSLLTTERMRRATQLNETIVADLNASQLTPQTPGIAAFAKAVRRIWQRLKDLGIESTQE
;
A
#
# COMPACT_ATOMS: atom_id res chain seq x y z
N MET A 1 -19.27 6.55 -63.32
CA MET A 1 -17.81 6.60 -63.13
C MET A 1 -17.53 6.19 -61.69
N VAL A 2 -16.89 5.05 -61.52
CA VAL A 2 -16.57 4.41 -60.23
C VAL A 2 -15.20 4.89 -59.77
N GLN A 3 -15.04 5.22 -58.47
CA GLN A 3 -13.86 4.99 -57.61
C GLN A 3 -14.13 5.65 -56.24
N ARG A 4 -14.37 4.86 -55.18
CA ARG A 4 -13.40 4.38 -54.17
C ARG A 4 -12.66 5.50 -53.43
N GLN A 5 -13.00 5.70 -52.15
CA GLN A 5 -12.12 5.33 -51.03
C GLN A 5 -12.90 5.37 -49.70
N ALA A 6 -13.10 4.17 -49.17
CA ALA A 6 -13.33 3.94 -47.75
C ALA A 6 -11.96 3.81 -47.07
N GLY A 7 -11.86 4.26 -45.82
CA GLY A 7 -10.78 3.88 -44.93
C GLY A 7 -10.00 5.04 -44.34
N GLU A 8 -10.58 5.75 -43.39
CA GLU A 8 -9.79 6.28 -42.28
C GLU A 8 -10.25 5.59 -41.00
N SER A 9 -9.53 4.50 -40.72
CA SER A 9 -9.57 3.77 -39.47
C SER A 9 -9.55 4.74 -38.30
N SER A 10 -10.67 4.73 -37.57
CA SER A 10 -10.78 5.10 -36.17
C SER A 10 -9.49 4.78 -35.43
N ARG A 11 -8.71 5.83 -35.16
CA ARG A 11 -7.56 5.76 -34.25
C ARG A 11 -8.10 5.26 -32.93
N LEU A 12 -7.79 4.01 -32.62
CA LEU A 12 -7.91 3.44 -31.28
C LEU A 12 -7.13 4.33 -30.31
N GLN A 13 -7.83 5.28 -29.71
CA GLN A 13 -7.46 5.86 -28.43
C GLN A 13 -7.58 4.74 -27.41
N THR A 14 -6.54 3.92 -27.27
CA THR A 14 -6.41 3.04 -26.11
C THR A 14 -6.18 3.95 -24.92
N SER A 15 -7.27 4.34 -24.27
CA SER A 15 -7.29 4.95 -22.95
C SER A 15 -6.32 4.18 -22.06
N ASN A 16 -5.24 4.84 -21.64
CA ASN A 16 -4.24 4.33 -20.70
C ASN A 16 -4.88 4.25 -19.29
N LYS A 17 -5.96 3.48 -19.17
CA LYS A 17 -6.57 3.10 -17.89
C LYS A 17 -5.66 2.02 -17.32
N ARG A 18 -4.74 2.45 -16.46
CA ARG A 18 -3.79 1.57 -15.79
C ARG A 18 -4.57 0.47 -15.06
N ARG A 19 -4.22 -0.79 -15.34
CA ARG A 19 -4.96 -1.97 -14.85
C ARG A 19 -4.83 -2.20 -13.34
N SER A 20 -3.81 -1.62 -12.69
CA SER A 20 -3.58 -1.76 -11.26
C SER A 20 -2.70 -0.64 -10.68
N VAL A 21 -2.83 -0.42 -9.38
CA VAL A 21 -1.99 0.49 -8.58
C VAL A 21 -0.56 -0.06 -8.49
N ARG A 22 0.43 0.84 -8.49
CA ARG A 22 1.85 0.52 -8.29
C ARG A 22 2.32 0.98 -6.92
N PHE A 23 3.13 0.15 -6.29
CA PHE A 23 3.76 0.48 -5.01
C PHE A 23 5.26 0.64 -5.20
N ALA A 24 5.80 1.74 -4.68
CA ALA A 24 7.24 1.87 -4.49
C ALA A 24 7.68 0.86 -3.43
N LEU A 25 8.44 -0.15 -3.84
CA LEU A 25 8.85 -1.28 -3.01
C LEU A 25 10.18 -1.82 -3.53
N GLY A 26 11.18 -1.90 -2.66
CA GLY A 26 12.48 -2.52 -2.93
C GLY A 26 12.47 -4.00 -2.55
N VAL A 27 12.18 -4.86 -3.52
CA VAL A 27 12.30 -6.32 -3.40
C VAL A 27 13.64 -6.70 -4.04
N PRO A 28 14.56 -7.33 -3.29
CA PRO A 28 15.81 -7.81 -3.85
C PRO A 28 15.55 -9.07 -4.68
N LEU A 29 15.99 -9.05 -5.93
CA LEU A 29 15.82 -10.13 -6.90
C LEU A 29 17.17 -10.60 -7.42
N ASP A 30 17.25 -11.89 -7.79
CA ASP A 30 18.23 -12.38 -8.75
C ASP A 30 17.54 -12.47 -10.12
N VAL A 31 18.20 -11.98 -11.16
CA VAL A 31 17.69 -11.94 -12.53
C VAL A 31 18.59 -12.79 -13.41
N ALA A 32 18.01 -13.75 -14.13
CA ALA A 32 18.73 -14.59 -15.08
C ALA A 32 18.16 -14.42 -16.50
N TRP A 33 19.03 -14.33 -17.50
CA TRP A 33 18.63 -14.25 -18.90
C TRP A 33 19.69 -14.84 -19.82
N GLN A 34 19.28 -15.19 -21.05
CA GLN A 34 20.20 -15.66 -22.08
C GLN A 34 20.82 -14.45 -22.80
N ALA A 35 22.15 -14.36 -22.82
CA ALA A 35 22.92 -13.39 -23.60
C ALA A 35 24.02 -14.12 -24.37
N ASP A 36 23.99 -14.06 -25.71
CA ASP A 36 25.03 -14.62 -26.59
C ASP A 36 25.45 -16.07 -26.25
N ASN A 37 24.47 -16.95 -26.04
CA ASN A 37 24.61 -18.35 -25.61
C ASN A 37 25.19 -18.59 -24.21
N VAL A 38 25.32 -17.56 -23.39
CA VAL A 38 25.67 -17.64 -21.97
C VAL A 38 24.46 -17.22 -21.13
N VAL A 39 24.25 -17.90 -20.01
CA VAL A 39 23.25 -17.47 -19.01
C VAL A 39 23.88 -16.38 -18.15
N ALA A 40 23.49 -15.14 -18.38
CA ALA A 40 23.83 -14.03 -17.52
C ALA A 40 22.98 -14.06 -16.25
N ARG A 41 23.58 -13.73 -15.11
CA ARG A 41 22.90 -13.59 -13.81
C ARG A 41 23.37 -12.33 -13.12
N GLU A 42 22.43 -11.58 -12.56
CA GLU A 42 22.73 -10.35 -11.84
C GLU A 42 21.72 -10.13 -10.71
N THR A 43 22.12 -9.40 -9.67
CA THR A 43 21.19 -8.91 -8.65
C THR A 43 20.48 -7.66 -9.14
N ALA A 44 19.21 -7.53 -8.79
CA ALA A 44 18.40 -6.35 -9.06
C ALA A 44 17.57 -5.96 -7.85
N GLU A 45 17.11 -4.72 -7.83
CA GLU A 45 16.13 -4.25 -6.84
C GLU A 45 14.92 -3.66 -7.56
N THR A 46 13.71 -4.01 -7.14
CA THR A 46 12.52 -3.37 -7.67
C THR A 46 12.43 -1.90 -7.23
N LEU A 47 11.95 -1.03 -8.11
CA LEU A 47 11.65 0.38 -7.83
C LEU A 47 10.15 0.57 -7.60
N GLU A 48 9.37 0.04 -8.53
CA GLU A 48 7.91 0.03 -8.51
C GLU A 48 7.43 -1.38 -8.82
N VAL A 49 6.37 -1.81 -8.15
CA VAL A 49 5.78 -3.14 -8.32
C VAL A 49 4.26 -3.04 -8.41
N ASN A 50 3.65 -3.84 -9.29
CA ASN A 50 2.24 -4.20 -9.25
C ASN A 50 2.08 -5.71 -9.45
N VAL A 51 0.85 -6.22 -9.43
CA VAL A 51 0.60 -7.68 -9.58
C VAL A 51 1.14 -8.26 -10.89
N TYR A 52 1.29 -7.45 -11.93
CA TYR A 52 1.71 -7.87 -13.26
C TYR A 52 3.22 -7.79 -13.46
N GLY A 53 3.96 -7.01 -12.68
CA GLY A 53 5.33 -6.68 -13.04
C GLY A 53 5.97 -5.63 -12.17
N ALA A 54 7.16 -5.23 -12.57
CA ALA A 54 7.97 -4.28 -11.83
C ALA A 54 8.83 -3.40 -12.74
N VAL A 55 9.40 -2.35 -12.17
CA VAL A 55 10.56 -1.67 -12.73
C VAL A 55 11.76 -2.08 -11.91
N LEU A 56 12.80 -2.59 -12.54
CA LEU A 56 14.02 -3.07 -11.90
C LEU A 56 15.15 -2.05 -12.04
N ARG A 57 15.89 -1.86 -10.96
CA ARG A 57 17.21 -1.24 -10.97
C ARG A 57 18.26 -2.35 -11.00
N MET A 58 19.03 -2.38 -12.07
CA MET A 58 20.12 -3.32 -12.31
C MET A 58 21.17 -2.66 -13.21
N ALA A 59 22.40 -3.17 -13.22
CA ALA A 59 23.52 -2.64 -13.97
C ALA A 59 23.41 -2.96 -15.47
N THR A 60 23.06 -4.21 -15.81
CA THR A 60 22.92 -4.63 -17.21
C THR A 60 21.46 -4.54 -17.63
N HIS A 61 21.17 -3.92 -18.78
CA HIS A 61 19.80 -3.79 -19.29
C HIS A 61 19.58 -4.75 -20.47
N PRO A 62 18.88 -5.89 -20.27
CA PRO A 62 18.50 -6.73 -21.39
C PRO A 62 17.55 -5.97 -22.33
N PRO A 63 17.63 -6.22 -23.65
CA PRO A 63 16.75 -5.55 -24.61
C PRO A 63 15.28 -5.91 -24.39
N ALA A 64 14.38 -5.03 -24.84
CA ALA A 64 12.95 -5.28 -24.80
C ALA A 64 12.60 -6.57 -25.57
N GLY A 65 11.64 -7.33 -25.04
CA GLY A 65 11.24 -8.64 -25.55
C GLY A 65 12.03 -9.81 -24.94
N THR A 66 13.17 -9.58 -24.29
CA THR A 66 13.98 -10.62 -23.65
C THR A 66 13.17 -11.32 -22.56
N ARG A 67 13.14 -12.66 -22.59
CA ARG A 67 12.62 -13.48 -21.49
C ARG A 67 13.67 -13.59 -20.39
N ILE A 68 13.24 -13.37 -19.17
CA ILE A 68 14.07 -13.38 -17.98
C ILE A 68 13.41 -14.25 -16.92
N GLU A 69 14.21 -14.78 -16.01
CA GLU A 69 13.77 -15.45 -14.81
C GLU A 69 14.09 -14.54 -13.62
N LEU A 70 13.07 -14.28 -12.79
CA LEU A 70 13.21 -13.47 -11.59
C LEU A 70 13.10 -14.38 -10.38
N THR A 71 14.07 -14.31 -9.47
CA THR A 71 14.06 -15.04 -8.20
C THR A 71 13.96 -14.04 -7.07
N ASN A 72 12.89 -14.11 -6.27
CA ASN A 72 12.80 -13.31 -5.05
C ASN A 72 13.79 -13.84 -4.02
N ARG A 73 14.77 -13.03 -3.62
CA ARG A 73 15.85 -13.49 -2.71
C ARG A 73 15.37 -13.78 -1.29
N LEU A 74 14.22 -13.24 -0.88
CA LEU A 74 13.66 -13.45 0.45
C LEU A 74 12.82 -14.74 0.51
N SER A 75 11.93 -14.94 -0.47
CA SER A 75 11.04 -16.11 -0.51
C SER A 75 11.60 -17.30 -1.29
N GLN A 76 12.65 -17.08 -2.09
CA GLN A 76 13.18 -18.03 -3.07
C GLN A 76 12.17 -18.46 -4.15
N GLU A 77 11.05 -17.73 -4.27
CA GLU A 77 10.10 -17.97 -5.37
C GLU A 77 10.71 -17.50 -6.68
N VAL A 78 10.45 -18.28 -7.74
CA VAL A 78 10.92 -18.00 -9.11
C VAL A 78 9.72 -17.69 -9.98
N ALA A 79 9.80 -16.61 -10.76
CA ALA A 79 8.77 -16.21 -11.70
C ALA A 79 9.38 -15.85 -13.06
N PRO A 80 8.89 -16.46 -14.16
CA PRO A 80 9.29 -16.06 -15.50
C PRO A 80 8.66 -14.71 -15.85
N ALA A 81 9.43 -13.86 -16.52
CA ALA A 81 9.02 -12.52 -16.92
C ALA A 81 9.57 -12.16 -18.31
N GLN A 82 9.08 -11.05 -18.85
CA GLN A 82 9.56 -10.47 -20.09
C GLN A 82 9.91 -8.99 -19.88
N VAL A 83 11.03 -8.55 -20.44
CA VAL A 83 11.38 -7.14 -20.49
C VAL A 83 10.43 -6.42 -21.45
N THR A 84 9.67 -5.46 -20.95
CA THR A 84 8.74 -4.65 -21.76
C THR A 84 9.38 -3.36 -22.27
N GLY A 85 10.45 -2.90 -21.61
CA GLY A 85 11.21 -1.75 -22.07
C GLY A 85 12.24 -1.29 -21.04
N VAL A 86 13.09 -0.35 -21.46
CA VAL A 86 14.08 0.29 -20.58
C VAL A 86 13.66 1.75 -20.42
N ARG A 87 13.46 2.20 -19.18
CA ARG A 87 13.12 3.58 -18.86
C ARG A 87 14.41 4.42 -18.87
N PRO A 88 14.49 5.47 -19.70
CA PRO A 88 15.69 6.32 -19.79
C PRO A 88 15.80 7.34 -18.64
N SER A 89 14.74 7.56 -17.84
CA SER A 89 14.70 8.55 -16.76
C SER A 89 15.54 8.12 -15.55
N LYS A 90 16.36 9.01 -14.97
CA LYS A 90 17.21 8.69 -13.80
C LYS A 90 16.42 8.57 -12.48
N PRO A 91 16.67 7.53 -11.65
CA PRO A 91 17.48 6.35 -11.98
C PRO A 91 16.74 5.50 -13.02
N GLY A 92 17.44 5.17 -14.13
CA GLY A 92 16.89 4.33 -15.20
C GLY A 92 16.40 3.00 -14.64
N GLY A 93 15.57 2.29 -15.40
CA GLY A 93 15.12 0.99 -14.93
C GLY A 93 14.56 0.10 -16.03
N VAL A 94 14.71 -1.20 -15.86
CA VAL A 94 14.21 -2.23 -16.77
C VAL A 94 12.78 -2.55 -16.35
N ALA A 95 11.81 -2.17 -17.19
CA ALA A 95 10.41 -2.54 -16.98
C ALA A 95 10.21 -4.00 -17.37
N VAL A 96 9.64 -4.79 -16.46
CA VAL A 96 9.41 -6.22 -16.63
C VAL A 96 7.95 -6.55 -16.35
N GLU A 97 7.41 -7.50 -17.09
CA GLU A 97 6.07 -8.05 -16.90
C GLU A 97 6.20 -9.54 -16.63
N LEU A 98 5.63 -10.01 -15.52
CA LEU A 98 5.52 -11.43 -15.20
C LEU A 98 4.65 -12.11 -16.25
N LEU A 99 5.03 -13.30 -16.67
CA LEU A 99 4.18 -14.09 -17.59
C LEU A 99 2.89 -14.55 -16.90
N THR A 100 2.95 -14.77 -15.58
CA THR A 100 1.79 -15.06 -14.74
C THR A 100 1.74 -14.03 -13.61
N PRO A 101 0.67 -13.23 -13.48
CA PRO A 101 0.54 -12.27 -12.39
C PRO A 101 0.61 -12.96 -11.03
N SER A 102 1.35 -12.38 -10.08
CA SER A 102 1.54 -12.99 -8.76
C SER A 102 1.74 -11.94 -7.68
N GLU A 103 0.88 -11.96 -6.65
CA GLU A 103 1.07 -11.11 -5.47
C GLU A 103 2.01 -11.74 -4.44
N THR A 104 2.09 -13.08 -4.39
CA THR A 104 2.97 -13.81 -3.45
C THR A 104 4.42 -13.65 -3.82
N PHE A 105 4.73 -13.61 -5.12
CA PHE A 105 6.07 -13.41 -5.64
C PHE A 105 6.70 -12.11 -5.11
N TRP A 106 5.92 -11.04 -4.99
CA TRP A 106 6.40 -9.75 -4.47
C TRP A 106 6.50 -9.69 -2.94
N GLY A 107 6.06 -10.75 -2.25
CA GLY A 107 6.19 -10.93 -0.82
C GLY A 107 5.12 -10.22 0.02
N VAL A 108 5.19 -10.47 1.33
CA VAL A 108 4.18 -10.01 2.28
C VAL A 108 4.04 -8.49 2.33
N THR A 109 5.14 -7.74 2.15
CA THR A 109 5.12 -6.28 2.17
C THR A 109 4.28 -5.70 1.03
N TYR A 110 4.37 -6.26 -0.18
CA TYR A 110 3.50 -5.89 -1.29
C TYR A 110 2.03 -6.13 -0.93
N ARG A 111 1.71 -7.32 -0.42
CA ARG A 111 0.32 -7.67 -0.04
C ARG A 111 -0.22 -6.77 1.07
N LEU A 112 0.60 -6.38 2.04
CA LEU A 112 0.21 -5.43 3.09
C LEU A 112 -0.07 -4.03 2.53
N LYS A 113 0.77 -3.53 1.61
CA LYS A 113 0.52 -2.23 0.95
C LYS A 113 -0.75 -2.27 0.09
N LYS A 114 -0.97 -3.36 -0.64
CA LYS A 114 -2.17 -3.58 -1.44
C LYS A 114 -3.40 -3.64 -0.55
N ALA A 115 -3.42 -4.49 0.48
CA ALA A 115 -4.52 -4.61 1.42
C ALA A 115 -4.85 -3.28 2.10
N ALA A 116 -3.84 -2.50 2.51
CA ALA A 116 -4.07 -1.16 3.08
C ALA A 116 -4.71 -0.17 2.09
N THR A 117 -4.43 -0.32 0.79
CA THR A 117 -5.06 0.48 -0.26
C THR A 117 -6.48 0.00 -0.53
N ASP A 118 -6.68 -1.31 -0.66
CA ASP A 118 -8.00 -1.93 -0.88
C ASP A 118 -8.95 -1.59 0.28
N LEU A 119 -8.47 -1.58 1.53
CA LEU A 119 -9.24 -1.16 2.71
C LEU A 119 -9.73 0.30 2.62
N ARG A 120 -8.94 1.21 2.04
CA ARG A 120 -9.36 2.61 1.84
C ARG A 120 -10.43 2.74 0.77
N VAL A 121 -10.29 1.97 -0.32
CA VAL A 121 -11.31 1.93 -1.38
C VAL A 121 -12.62 1.39 -0.82
N LEU A 122 -12.56 0.29 -0.06
CA LEU A 122 -13.72 -0.28 0.61
C LEU A 122 -14.35 0.70 1.62
N GLU A 123 -13.55 1.48 2.35
CA GLU A 123 -14.07 2.51 3.25
C GLU A 123 -14.97 3.52 2.51
N ASP A 124 -14.56 3.96 1.32
CA ASP A 124 -15.34 4.89 0.51
C ASP A 124 -16.60 4.24 -0.07
N GLU A 125 -16.53 2.96 -0.47
CA GLU A 125 -17.70 2.20 -0.91
C GLU A 125 -18.70 1.98 0.23
N LEU A 126 -18.24 1.68 1.44
CA LEU A 126 -19.10 1.51 2.62
C LEU A 126 -19.86 2.79 2.98
N LYS A 127 -19.25 3.96 2.79
CA LYS A 127 -19.92 5.26 2.98
C LYS A 127 -21.09 5.47 2.03
N SER A 128 -21.10 4.80 0.87
CA SER A 128 -22.18 4.89 -0.11
C SER A 128 -23.42 4.03 0.23
N GLY A 129 -23.33 3.17 1.25
CA GLY A 129 -24.43 2.34 1.76
C GLY A 129 -24.67 1.04 0.99
N GLY A 130 -25.59 0.21 1.48
CA GLY A 130 -26.05 -1.01 0.78
C GLY A 130 -25.39 -2.34 1.18
N SER A 131 -24.63 -2.40 2.27
CA SER A 131 -23.94 -3.63 2.73
C SER A 131 -24.75 -4.44 3.74
N ASP A 132 -24.72 -5.79 3.64
CA ASP A 132 -25.34 -6.70 4.61
C ASP A 132 -24.63 -6.57 5.99
N PRO A 133 -25.36 -6.34 7.10
CA PRO A 133 -24.79 -6.24 8.44
C PRO A 133 -23.92 -7.42 8.87
N ARG A 134 -24.22 -8.64 8.41
CA ARG A 134 -23.44 -9.84 8.75
C ARG A 134 -22.06 -9.82 8.08
N VAL A 135 -22.00 -9.36 6.83
CA VAL A 135 -20.74 -9.19 6.09
C VAL A 135 -19.89 -8.08 6.73
N LEU A 136 -20.54 -7.00 7.20
CA LEU A 136 -19.84 -5.93 7.94
C LEU A 136 -19.22 -6.44 9.24
N GLN A 137 -19.93 -7.31 9.97
CA GLN A 137 -19.42 -7.92 11.19
C GLN A 137 -18.21 -8.81 10.91
N GLU A 138 -18.30 -9.71 9.92
CA GLU A 138 -17.19 -10.59 9.52
C GLU A 138 -15.96 -9.80 9.08
N PHE A 139 -16.16 -8.76 8.25
CA PHE A 139 -15.09 -7.88 7.81
C PHE A 139 -14.41 -7.17 9.00
N ARG A 140 -15.20 -6.63 9.94
CA ARG A 140 -14.68 -5.97 11.13
C ARG A 140 -13.83 -6.92 11.97
N ASP A 141 -14.31 -8.13 12.21
CA ASP A 141 -13.59 -9.13 12.99
C ASP A 141 -12.27 -9.50 12.30
N ALA A 142 -12.28 -9.73 10.98
CA ALA A 142 -11.07 -10.02 10.21
C ALA A 142 -10.03 -8.88 10.29
N VAL A 143 -10.45 -7.62 10.13
CA VAL A 143 -9.57 -6.46 10.27
C VAL A 143 -9.00 -6.35 11.68
N ASP A 144 -9.80 -6.60 12.72
CA ASP A 144 -9.34 -6.58 14.10
C ASP A 144 -8.32 -7.67 14.40
N HIS A 145 -8.49 -8.86 13.82
CA HIS A 145 -7.50 -9.94 13.89
C HIS A 145 -6.18 -9.54 13.21
N VAL A 146 -6.22 -9.04 11.97
CA VAL A 146 -5.02 -8.58 11.24
C VAL A 146 -4.30 -7.48 12.01
N ARG A 147 -5.04 -6.51 12.56
CA ARG A 147 -4.48 -5.42 13.37
C ARG A 147 -3.75 -5.94 14.61
N LYS A 148 -4.32 -6.91 15.32
CA LYS A 148 -3.68 -7.54 16.50
C LYS A 148 -2.40 -8.28 16.12
N SER A 149 -2.42 -9.07 15.04
CA SER A 149 -1.25 -9.82 14.57
C SER A 149 -0.13 -8.91 14.06
N ALA A 150 -0.48 -7.91 13.24
CA ALA A 150 0.49 -6.93 12.73
C ALA A 150 1.17 -6.17 13.89
N TRP A 151 0.42 -5.84 14.93
CA TRP A 151 0.97 -5.23 16.13
C TRP A 151 1.95 -6.15 16.88
N ALA A 152 1.60 -7.42 17.08
CA ALA A 152 2.49 -8.40 17.71
C ALA A 152 3.81 -8.60 16.95
N VAL A 153 3.76 -8.60 15.61
CA VAL A 153 4.96 -8.70 14.76
C VAL A 153 5.81 -7.44 14.83
N TYR A 154 5.19 -6.26 14.77
CA TYR A 154 5.90 -4.99 14.93
C TYR A 154 6.63 -4.92 16.28
N GLU A 155 5.92 -5.30 17.35
CA GLU A 155 6.44 -5.37 18.71
C GLU A 155 7.66 -6.29 18.81
N TRP A 156 7.60 -7.48 18.22
CA TRP A 156 8.71 -8.43 18.22
C TRP A 156 9.92 -7.88 17.44
N GLN A 157 9.71 -7.29 16.26
CA GLN A 157 10.79 -6.74 15.43
C GLN A 157 11.49 -5.54 16.08
N ASP A 158 10.73 -4.63 16.71
CA ASP A 158 11.30 -3.45 17.38
C ASP A 158 12.21 -3.86 18.55
N ARG A 159 11.81 -4.89 19.31
CA ARG A 159 12.63 -5.47 20.40
C ARG A 159 13.95 -6.05 19.89
N GLN A 160 13.92 -6.78 18.77
CA GLN A 160 15.12 -7.38 18.17
C GLN A 160 16.09 -6.31 17.62
N LEU A 161 15.56 -5.25 16.99
CA LEU A 161 16.38 -4.21 16.36
C LEU A 161 17.07 -3.27 17.36
N LYS A 162 16.55 -3.12 18.58
CA LYS A 162 17.00 -2.06 19.49
C LYS A 162 17.70 -2.51 20.76
N ASN A 163 17.74 -3.82 21.08
CA ASN A 163 18.33 -4.35 22.32
C ASN A 163 17.98 -3.50 23.57
N LYS A 164 16.74 -3.00 23.65
CA LYS A 164 16.28 -2.01 24.62
C LYS A 164 14.96 -2.40 25.27
N ASP A 165 14.86 -1.96 26.53
CA ASP A 165 13.86 -2.30 27.53
C ASP A 165 12.42 -1.90 27.16
N ALA A 166 11.44 -2.59 27.76
CA ALA A 166 10.01 -2.53 27.46
C ALA A 166 9.37 -1.11 27.51
N GLY A 167 10.05 -0.13 28.11
CA GLY A 167 9.57 1.25 28.23
C GLY A 167 9.56 2.07 26.92
N THR A 168 10.39 1.71 25.93
CA THR A 168 10.49 2.49 24.66
C THR A 168 9.37 2.19 23.66
N VAL A 169 8.84 0.98 23.69
CA VAL A 169 7.68 0.52 22.91
C VAL A 169 6.41 1.31 23.25
N LEU A 170 6.16 1.50 24.55
CA LEU A 170 4.98 2.23 25.01
C LEU A 170 5.00 3.67 24.53
N SER A 171 6.19 4.28 24.38
CA SER A 171 6.37 5.61 23.81
C SER A 171 5.95 5.68 22.33
N LEU A 172 6.40 4.74 21.49
CA LEU A 172 6.02 4.68 20.06
C LEU A 172 4.52 4.41 19.86
N LEU A 173 3.93 3.53 20.67
CA LEU A 173 2.49 3.27 20.65
C LEU A 173 1.68 4.46 21.15
N THR A 174 2.20 5.18 22.14
CA THR A 174 1.60 6.43 22.59
C THR A 174 1.63 7.45 21.46
N THR A 175 2.75 7.59 20.75
CA THR A 175 2.85 8.48 19.58
C THR A 175 1.83 8.12 18.49
N GLU A 176 1.72 6.86 18.10
CA GLU A 176 0.73 6.46 17.07
C GLU A 176 -0.72 6.60 17.54
N ARG A 177 -1.02 6.33 18.81
CA ARG A 177 -2.36 6.54 19.39
C ARG A 177 -2.71 8.02 19.40
N MET A 178 -1.78 8.88 19.81
CA MET A 178 -1.96 10.33 19.77
C MET A 178 -2.19 10.80 18.34
N ARG A 179 -1.37 10.36 17.38
CA ARG A 179 -1.53 10.69 15.96
C ARG A 179 -2.90 10.28 15.41
N ARG A 180 -3.36 9.06 15.68
CA ARG A 180 -4.69 8.57 15.26
C ARG A 180 -5.83 9.30 15.97
N ALA A 181 -5.69 9.59 17.27
CA ALA A 181 -6.69 10.33 18.02
C ALA A 181 -6.85 11.75 17.47
N THR A 182 -5.75 12.44 17.13
CA THR A 182 -5.78 13.75 16.48
C THR A 182 -6.53 13.69 15.15
N GLN A 183 -6.16 12.76 14.25
CA GLN A 183 -6.82 12.62 12.95
C GLN A 183 -8.32 12.34 13.07
N LEU A 184 -8.72 11.45 13.98
CA LEU A 184 -10.14 11.14 14.18
C LEU A 184 -10.92 12.33 14.74
N ASN A 185 -10.32 13.08 15.66
CA ASN A 185 -10.94 14.29 16.21
C ASN A 185 -11.11 15.38 15.15
N GLU A 186 -10.13 15.55 14.24
CA GLU A 186 -10.24 16.49 13.11
C GLU A 186 -11.40 16.13 12.19
N THR A 187 -11.59 14.84 11.85
CA THR A 187 -12.76 14.38 11.10
C THR A 187 -14.07 14.66 11.82
N ILE A 188 -14.15 14.35 13.13
CA ILE A 188 -15.36 14.62 13.93
C ILE A 188 -15.67 16.12 13.99
N VAL A 189 -14.66 16.99 14.06
CA VAL A 189 -14.84 18.45 13.98
C VAL A 189 -15.42 18.85 12.63
N ALA A 190 -14.92 18.28 11.52
CA ALA A 190 -15.48 18.52 10.20
C ALA A 190 -16.96 18.08 10.12
N ASP A 191 -17.31 16.92 10.67
CA ASP A 191 -18.68 16.39 10.68
C ASP A 191 -19.63 17.26 11.54
N LEU A 192 -19.15 17.78 12.68
CA LEU A 192 -19.88 18.74 13.52
C LEU A 192 -20.13 20.05 12.78
N ASN A 193 -19.11 20.60 12.11
CA ASN A 193 -19.23 21.83 11.32
C ASN A 193 -20.20 21.66 10.14
N ALA A 194 -20.24 20.47 9.55
CA ALA A 194 -21.19 20.10 8.51
C ALA A 194 -22.61 19.78 9.03
N SER A 195 -22.88 19.93 10.34
CA SER A 195 -24.15 19.59 10.99
C SER A 195 -24.59 18.13 10.79
N GLN A 196 -23.64 17.22 10.53
CA GLN A 196 -23.91 15.78 10.36
C GLN A 196 -24.03 15.05 11.70
N LEU A 197 -23.51 15.64 12.78
CA LEU A 197 -23.60 15.13 14.14
C LEU A 197 -24.56 16.00 14.96
N THR A 198 -25.60 15.39 15.54
CA THR A 198 -26.60 16.05 16.37
C THR A 198 -26.48 15.60 17.82
N PRO A 199 -27.08 16.30 18.79
CA PRO A 199 -27.12 15.85 20.19
C PRO A 199 -27.73 14.45 20.39
N GLN A 200 -28.50 13.97 19.42
CA GLN A 200 -29.15 12.66 19.41
C GLN A 200 -28.29 11.57 18.74
N THR A 201 -27.17 11.93 18.10
CA THR A 201 -26.28 10.95 17.47
C THR A 201 -25.79 9.93 18.51
N PRO A 202 -26.04 8.61 18.31
CA PRO A 202 -25.61 7.59 19.25
C PRO A 202 -24.11 7.68 19.55
N GLY A 203 -23.76 7.68 20.84
CA GLY A 203 -22.37 7.76 21.29
C GLY A 203 -21.81 9.17 21.49
N ILE A 204 -22.48 10.24 21.05
CA ILE A 204 -21.96 11.62 21.17
C ILE A 204 -21.74 12.04 22.63
N ALA A 205 -22.64 11.64 23.53
CA ALA A 205 -22.51 11.92 24.97
C ALA A 205 -21.31 11.20 25.59
N ALA A 206 -21.05 9.95 25.19
CA ALA A 206 -19.91 9.17 25.67
C ALA A 206 -18.58 9.76 25.14
N PHE A 207 -18.57 10.16 23.86
CA PHE A 207 -17.43 10.84 23.25
C PHE A 207 -17.13 12.17 23.96
N ALA A 208 -18.14 13.04 24.15
CA ALA A 208 -17.98 14.31 24.86
C ALA A 208 -17.40 14.12 26.28
N LYS A 209 -17.84 13.07 27.00
CA LYS A 209 -17.29 12.71 28.32
C LYS A 209 -15.82 12.28 28.21
N ALA A 210 -15.45 11.49 27.20
CA ALA A 210 -14.08 11.05 26.99
C ALA A 210 -13.14 12.23 26.67
N VAL A 211 -13.55 13.12 25.76
CA VAL A 211 -12.79 14.33 25.40
C VAL A 211 -12.58 15.22 26.62
N ARG A 212 -13.62 15.48 27.42
CA ARG A 212 -13.47 16.27 28.67
C ARG A 212 -12.47 15.65 29.63
N ARG A 213 -12.49 14.33 29.81
CA ARG A 213 -11.53 13.62 30.68
C ARG A 213 -10.11 13.76 30.17
N ILE A 214 -9.89 13.66 28.85
CA ILE A 214 -8.58 13.82 28.24
C ILE A 214 -8.11 15.27 28.43
N TRP A 215 -8.95 16.26 28.13
CA TRP A 215 -8.62 17.68 28.29
C TRP A 215 -8.23 18.03 29.74
N GLN A 216 -9.00 17.54 30.73
CA GLN A 216 -8.67 17.71 32.15
C GLN A 216 -7.28 17.13 32.47
N ARG A 217 -6.98 15.92 31.98
CA ARG A 217 -5.68 15.29 32.23
C ARG A 217 -4.51 15.98 31.52
N LEU A 218 -4.72 16.52 30.32
CA LEU A 218 -3.69 17.32 29.64
C LEU A 218 -3.42 18.63 30.38
N LYS A 219 -4.48 19.28 30.88
CA LYS A 219 -4.36 20.47 31.71
C LYS A 219 -3.61 20.19 33.02
N ASP A 220 -3.93 19.09 33.70
CA ASP A 220 -3.22 18.65 34.91
C ASP A 220 -1.71 18.42 34.66
N LEU A 221 -1.33 18.07 33.42
CA LEU A 221 0.06 17.86 32.99
C LEU A 221 0.76 19.13 32.50
N GLY A 222 0.10 20.29 32.54
CA GLY A 222 0.64 21.57 32.06
C GLY A 222 0.77 21.66 30.54
N ILE A 223 0.12 20.77 29.79
CA ILE A 223 0.06 20.82 28.33
C ILE A 223 -1.15 21.68 27.95
N GLU A 224 -0.95 22.98 27.85
CA GLU A 224 -1.97 23.90 27.32
C GLU A 224 -1.81 24.03 25.81
N SER A 225 -2.90 23.89 25.06
CA SER A 225 -2.93 24.27 23.65
C SER A 225 -2.72 25.77 23.55
N THR A 226 -1.53 26.22 23.15
CA THR A 226 -1.34 27.58 22.67
C THR A 226 -2.27 27.76 21.46
N GLN A 227 -3.30 28.60 21.62
CA GLN A 227 -4.14 29.02 20.51
C GLN A 227 -3.29 29.91 19.59
N GLU A 228 -3.10 29.51 18.35
CA GLU A 228 -3.01 30.44 17.20
C GLU A 228 -4.35 30.41 16.46
#